data_AF-A0A524K271-F1
#
_entry.id   AF-A0A524K271-F1
#
_cell.length_a   1.000
_cell.length_b   1.000
_cell.length_c   1.000
_cell.angle_alpha   90.00
_cell.angle_beta   90.00
_cell.angle_gamma   90.00
#
_symmetry.space_group_name_H-M   'P 1'
#
loop_
_entity.id
_entity.type
_entity.pdbx_description
1 polymer ?
#
loop_
_entity_poly.entity_id
_entity_poly.type
_entity_poly.pdbx_seq_one_letter_code
_entity_poly.pdbx_strand_id
1 'polypeptide(L)'
;MNMLPFALLALLFPALVQLARDRVKLLSSFNPLLTSYAVGILLGNTVLRNGAAFAAFDLVATVSVAFSIPLMLFTLDVRSWGKSTGKIMLGMALASVSIVLTVVSGFFLFSGALPEYPNLAGLLVGVYTGGTPNLAALRIALGVDNDLYLAVHGADVVISALYIFFYITVAKWVIGKFLVVPTLAVPALAVPSLVV
;
A
#
# COMPACT_ATOMS: atom_id res chain seq x y z
N MET A 1 5.46 -8.53 30.03
CA MET A 1 4.39 -7.56 29.72
C MET A 1 3.44 -8.18 28.71
N ASN A 2 2.14 -8.23 29.00
CA ASN A 2 1.17 -8.91 28.15
C ASN A 2 0.96 -8.14 26.84
N MET A 3 1.42 -8.70 25.71
CA MET A 3 1.31 -8.11 24.36
C MET A 3 -0.08 -8.34 23.73
N LEU A 4 -0.84 -9.26 24.31
CA LEU A 4 -2.16 -9.71 23.88
C LEU A 4 -3.21 -8.58 23.65
N PRO A 5 -3.38 -7.57 24.53
CA PRO A 5 -4.36 -6.51 24.31
C PRO A 5 -4.03 -5.63 23.10
N PHE A 6 -2.74 -5.39 22.83
CA PHE A 6 -2.30 -4.59 21.68
C PHE A 6 -2.48 -5.36 20.37
N ALA A 7 -2.22 -6.67 20.37
CA ALA A 7 -2.46 -7.52 19.21
C ALA A 7 -3.96 -7.59 18.86
N LEU A 8 -4.83 -7.73 19.87
CA LEU A 8 -6.28 -7.70 19.68
C LEU A 8 -6.75 -6.35 19.15
N LEU A 9 -6.22 -5.25 19.69
CA LEU A 9 -6.53 -3.91 19.19
C LEU A 9 -6.19 -3.78 17.70
N ALA A 10 -5.01 -4.24 17.27
CA ALA A 10 -4.58 -4.14 15.88
C ALA A 10 -5.47 -4.92 14.91
N LEU A 11 -5.97 -6.09 15.30
CA LEU A 11 -6.83 -6.93 14.46
C LEU A 11 -8.28 -6.45 14.47
N LEU A 12 -8.80 -6.06 15.64
CA LEU A 12 -10.21 -5.68 15.78
C LEU A 12 -10.48 -4.25 15.31
N PHE A 13 -9.51 -3.34 15.41
CA PHE A 13 -9.74 -1.93 15.07
C PHE A 13 -10.21 -1.72 13.62
N PRO A 14 -9.54 -2.27 12.58
CA PRO A 14 -10.01 -2.12 11.19
C PRO A 14 -11.41 -2.71 10.97
N ALA A 15 -11.71 -3.85 11.61
CA ALA A 15 -13.02 -4.48 11.55
C ALA A 15 -14.11 -3.62 12.23
N LEU A 16 -13.80 -3.00 13.36
CA LEU A 16 -14.71 -2.08 14.05
C LEU A 16 -14.98 -0.82 13.22
N VAL A 17 -13.96 -0.27 12.57
CA VAL A 17 -14.12 0.89 11.66
C VAL A 17 -14.98 0.52 10.46
N GLN A 18 -14.78 -0.67 9.89
CA GLN A 18 -15.61 -1.17 8.79
C GLN A 18 -17.09 -1.32 9.24
N LEU A 19 -17.33 -1.95 10.40
CA LEU A 19 -18.68 -2.12 10.94
C LEU A 19 -19.35 -0.79 11.26
N ALA A 20 -18.61 0.17 11.84
CA ALA A 20 -19.11 1.51 12.13
C ALA A 20 -19.48 2.26 10.85
N ARG A 21 -18.66 2.14 9.79
CA ARG A 21 -18.93 2.70 8.47
C ARG A 21 -20.21 2.13 7.87
N ASP A 22 -20.44 0.83 7.97
CA ASP A 22 -21.60 0.17 7.37
C ASP A 22 -22.90 0.48 8.14
N ARG A 23 -22.81 0.81 9.44
CA ARG A 23 -23.96 1.13 10.30
C ARG A 23 -24.31 2.61 10.35
N VAL A 24 -23.34 3.51 10.16
CA VAL A 24 -23.53 4.97 10.35
C VAL A 24 -23.36 5.71 9.02
N LYS A 25 -24.46 6.25 8.47
CA LYS A 25 -24.46 7.06 7.22
C LYS A 25 -23.50 8.25 7.24
N LEU A 26 -23.18 8.80 8.42
CA LEU A 26 -22.21 9.89 8.55
C LEU A 26 -20.76 9.42 8.32
N LEU A 27 -20.48 8.14 8.59
CA LEU A 27 -19.15 7.54 8.44
C LEU A 27 -18.94 6.86 7.09
N SER A 28 -19.97 6.75 6.23
CA SER A 28 -19.87 6.06 4.94
C SER A 28 -18.82 6.66 3.99
N SER A 29 -18.50 7.94 4.16
CA SER A 29 -17.48 8.67 3.39
C SER A 29 -16.04 8.37 3.82
N PHE A 30 -15.83 7.80 5.01
CA PHE A 30 -14.48 7.48 5.48
C PHE A 30 -14.02 6.16 4.90
N ASN A 31 -12.79 6.14 4.37
CA ASN A 31 -12.14 4.89 3.97
C ASN A 31 -11.60 4.21 5.24
N PRO A 32 -12.00 2.96 5.56
CA PRO A 32 -11.53 2.24 6.74
C PRO A 32 -10.01 2.12 6.80
N LEU A 33 -9.34 2.00 5.65
CA LEU A 33 -7.89 1.97 5.54
C LEU A 33 -7.25 3.29 6.01
N LEU A 34 -7.70 4.42 5.45
CA LEU A 34 -7.18 5.74 5.80
C LEU A 34 -7.44 6.08 7.28
N THR A 35 -8.62 5.71 7.79
CA THR A 35 -9.01 5.95 9.18
C THR A 35 -8.14 5.15 10.14
N SER A 36 -7.86 3.88 9.81
CA SER A 36 -6.97 3.02 10.61
C SER A 36 -5.54 3.56 10.63
N TYR A 37 -5.05 4.08 9.50
CA TYR A 37 -3.75 4.74 9.44
C TYR A 37 -3.69 6.01 10.30
N ALA A 38 -4.65 6.91 10.16
CA ALA A 38 -4.68 8.16 10.90
C ALA A 38 -4.70 7.92 12.42
N VAL A 39 -5.54 6.98 12.87
CA VAL A 39 -5.63 6.61 14.28
C VAL A 39 -4.35 5.90 14.76
N GLY A 40 -3.78 5.01 13.96
CA GLY A 40 -2.51 4.37 14.27
C GLY A 40 -1.37 5.37 14.47
N ILE A 41 -1.26 6.36 13.57
CA ILE A 41 -0.26 7.44 13.68
C ILE A 41 -0.51 8.28 14.94
N LEU A 42 -1.75 8.69 15.22
CA LEU A 42 -2.08 9.47 16.42
C LEU A 42 -1.77 8.71 17.71
N LEU A 43 -2.17 7.43 17.80
CA LEU A 43 -1.93 6.60 18.97
C LEU A 43 -0.45 6.29 19.18
N GLY A 44 0.29 6.01 18.09
CA GLY A 44 1.72 5.75 18.12
C GLY A 44 2.55 6.95 18.59
N ASN A 45 2.08 8.18 18.32
CA ASN A 45 2.76 9.42 18.72
C ASN A 45 2.35 9.94 20.11
N THR A 46 1.31 9.38 20.74
CA THR A 46 0.77 9.88 22.03
C THR A 46 0.82 8.82 23.12
N VAL A 47 -0.17 7.94 23.16
CA VAL A 47 -0.46 7.04 24.28
C VAL A 47 0.30 5.72 24.19
N LEU A 48 0.64 5.26 22.98
CA LEU A 48 1.23 3.94 22.73
C LEU A 48 2.74 3.98 22.50
N ARG A 49 3.43 5.02 22.98
CA ARG A 49 4.90 5.21 22.88
C ARG A 49 5.74 4.18 23.68
N ASN A 50 5.13 3.11 24.17
CA ASN A 50 5.76 2.06 24.96
C ASN A 50 6.22 0.88 24.09
N GLY A 51 7.43 0.37 24.32
CA GLY A 51 8.05 -0.67 23.47
C GLY A 51 7.24 -1.97 23.29
N ALA A 52 6.43 -2.38 24.29
CA ALA A 52 5.61 -3.59 24.16
C ALA A 52 4.43 -3.45 23.18
N ALA A 53 3.92 -2.24 22.94
CA ALA A 53 2.87 -2.01 21.94
C ALA A 53 3.44 -2.10 20.52
N PHE A 54 4.60 -1.47 20.28
CA PHE A 54 5.30 -1.54 19.00
C PHE A 54 5.66 -2.97 18.60
N ALA A 55 6.22 -3.75 19.52
CA ALA A 55 6.57 -5.14 19.24
C ALA A 55 5.32 -6.01 18.93
N ALA A 56 4.17 -5.71 19.54
CA ALA A 56 2.92 -6.41 19.22
C ALA A 56 2.38 -6.03 17.83
N PHE A 57 2.43 -4.75 17.49
CA PHE A 57 1.99 -4.26 16.18
C PHE A 57 2.88 -4.76 15.05
N ASP A 58 4.20 -4.78 15.24
CA ASP A 58 5.16 -5.32 14.27
C ASP A 58 4.94 -6.83 14.02
N LEU A 59 4.71 -7.60 15.08
CA LEU A 59 4.39 -9.03 14.97
C LEU A 59 3.09 -9.25 14.20
N VAL A 60 2.02 -8.54 14.55
CA VAL A 60 0.73 -8.66 13.85
C VAL A 60 0.85 -8.26 12.39
N ALA A 61 1.57 -7.17 12.08
CA ALA A 61 1.81 -6.74 10.72
C ALA A 61 2.57 -7.80 9.92
N THR A 62 3.66 -8.34 10.48
CA THR A 62 4.48 -9.39 9.85
C THR A 62 3.66 -10.64 9.54
N VAL A 63 2.88 -11.12 10.52
CA VAL A 63 2.02 -12.30 10.34
C VAL A 63 0.92 -12.03 9.32
N SER A 64 0.27 -10.87 9.39
CA SER A 64 -0.81 -10.49 8.44
C SER A 64 -0.28 -10.42 7.00
N VAL A 65 0.91 -9.87 6.82
CA VAL A 65 1.62 -9.84 5.54
C VAL A 65 1.89 -11.24 5.02
N ALA A 66 2.43 -12.13 5.88
CA ALA A 66 2.73 -13.51 5.51
C ALA A 66 1.49 -14.28 5.05
N PHE A 67 0.32 -14.06 5.68
CA PHE A 67 -0.95 -14.68 5.28
C PHE A 67 -1.60 -14.02 4.05
N SER A 68 -1.37 -12.72 3.82
CA SER A 68 -1.99 -12.00 2.71
C SER A 68 -1.57 -12.56 1.35
N ILE A 69 -0.30 -12.95 1.18
CA ILE A 69 0.22 -13.49 -0.08
C ILE A 69 -0.50 -14.81 -0.47
N PRO A 70 -0.57 -15.85 0.39
CA PRO A 70 -1.34 -17.06 0.10
C PRO A 70 -2.82 -16.79 -0.20
N LEU A 71 -3.48 -15.93 0.58
CA LEU A 71 -4.90 -15.64 0.40
C LEU A 71 -5.18 -14.95 -0.95
N MET A 72 -4.30 -14.02 -1.35
CA MET A 72 -4.40 -13.35 -2.64
C MET A 72 -4.16 -14.33 -3.80
N LEU A 73 -3.22 -15.27 -3.64
CA LEU A 73 -2.98 -16.33 -4.61
C LEU A 73 -4.14 -17.32 -4.71
N PHE A 74 -4.79 -17.69 -3.59
CA PHE A 74 -5.99 -18.54 -3.62
C PHE A 74 -7.19 -17.88 -4.30
N THR A 75 -7.23 -16.54 -4.30
CA THR A 75 -8.27 -15.76 -5.00
C THR A 75 -7.98 -15.64 -6.50
N LEU A 76 -6.78 -16.01 -6.96
CA LEU A 76 -6.39 -15.90 -8.37
C LEU A 76 -7.11 -16.95 -9.22
N ASP A 77 -7.89 -16.50 -10.21
CA ASP A 77 -8.43 -17.40 -11.23
C ASP A 77 -7.37 -17.74 -12.28
N VAL A 78 -6.61 -18.82 -12.02
CA VAL A 78 -5.55 -19.35 -12.88
C VAL A 78 -6.04 -19.67 -14.30
N ARG A 79 -7.33 -20.02 -14.48
CA ARG A 79 -7.89 -20.37 -15.80
C ARG A 79 -8.04 -19.16 -16.71
N SER A 80 -8.24 -17.99 -16.12
CA SER A 80 -8.37 -16.71 -16.84
C SER A 80 -7.03 -16.04 -17.11
N TRP A 81 -5.95 -16.47 -16.45
CA TRP A 81 -4.62 -15.84 -16.46
C TRP A 81 -4.16 -15.53 -17.90
N GLY A 82 -4.15 -16.52 -18.80
CA GLY A 82 -3.61 -16.35 -20.15
C GLY A 82 -4.32 -15.32 -21.04
N LYS A 83 -5.58 -14.97 -20.77
CA LYS A 83 -6.39 -14.15 -21.69
C LYS A 83 -6.12 -12.64 -21.59
N SER A 84 -5.77 -12.15 -20.40
CA SER A 84 -5.60 -10.71 -20.13
C SER A 84 -4.17 -10.33 -19.71
N THR A 85 -3.29 -11.31 -19.51
CA THR A 85 -2.00 -11.10 -18.84
C THR A 85 -0.95 -10.44 -19.70
N GLY A 86 -0.97 -10.57 -21.02
CA GLY A 86 0.06 -9.95 -21.87
C GLY A 86 0.15 -8.42 -21.67
N LYS A 87 -1.00 -7.73 -21.66
CA LYS A 87 -1.05 -6.28 -21.42
C LYS A 87 -0.71 -5.90 -19.98
N ILE A 88 -1.14 -6.72 -19.01
CA ILE A 88 -0.85 -6.51 -17.59
C ILE A 88 0.65 -6.67 -17.32
N MET A 89 1.29 -7.72 -17.84
CA MET A 89 2.73 -7.95 -17.70
C MET A 89 3.55 -6.89 -18.41
N LEU A 90 3.12 -6.42 -19.58
CA LEU A 90 3.79 -5.29 -20.24
C LEU A 90 3.69 -4.02 -19.37
N GLY A 91 2.51 -3.72 -18.82
CA GLY A 91 2.34 -2.61 -17.88
C GLY A 91 3.24 -2.74 -16.66
N MET A 92 3.33 -3.94 -16.09
CA MET A 92 4.22 -4.23 -14.96
C MET A 92 5.69 -4.07 -15.33
N ALA A 93 6.11 -4.52 -16.51
CA ALA A 93 7.48 -4.36 -16.98
C ALA A 93 7.83 -2.88 -17.17
N LEU A 94 6.94 -2.10 -17.78
CA LEU A 94 7.11 -0.66 -17.96
C LEU A 94 7.16 0.07 -16.61
N ALA A 95 6.31 -0.31 -15.65
CA ALA A 95 6.34 0.22 -14.29
C ALA A 95 7.68 -0.10 -13.60
N SER A 96 8.15 -1.35 -13.68
CA SER A 96 9.45 -1.76 -13.14
C SER A 96 10.62 -0.98 -13.75
N VAL A 97 10.62 -0.78 -15.07
CA VAL A 97 11.64 0.05 -15.75
C VAL A 97 11.58 1.49 -15.25
N SER A 98 10.39 2.07 -15.11
CA SER A 98 10.22 3.42 -14.59
C SER A 98 10.74 3.57 -13.16
N ILE A 99 10.51 2.57 -12.30
CA ILE A 99 11.02 2.55 -10.92
C ILE A 99 12.56 2.51 -10.94
N VAL A 100 13.16 1.61 -11.72
CA VAL A 100 14.61 1.50 -11.84
C VAL A 100 15.23 2.80 -12.33
N LEU A 101 14.67 3.40 -13.38
CA LEU A 101 15.16 4.68 -13.91
C LEU A 101 15.10 5.79 -12.85
N THR A 102 13.99 5.88 -12.12
CA THR A 102 13.81 6.90 -11.07
C THR A 102 14.83 6.75 -9.95
N VAL A 103 15.04 5.53 -9.47
CA VAL A 103 15.99 5.23 -8.39
C VAL A 103 17.43 5.43 -8.85
N VAL A 104 17.76 5.08 -10.09
CA VAL A 104 19.08 5.36 -10.67
C VAL A 104 19.31 6.86 -10.83
N SER A 105 18.31 7.64 -11.29
CA SER A 105 18.42 9.10 -11.34
C SER A 105 18.63 9.71 -9.96
N GLY A 106 17.93 9.21 -8.94
CA GLY A 106 18.11 9.67 -7.57
C GLY A 106 19.49 9.33 -7.00
N PHE A 107 20.15 8.26 -7.43
CA PHE A 107 21.53 7.98 -7.04
C PHE A 107 22.46 9.14 -7.39
N PHE A 108 22.37 9.68 -8.61
CA PHE A 108 23.20 10.81 -9.03
C PHE A 108 22.89 12.11 -8.27
N LEU A 109 21.65 12.27 -7.78
CA LEU A 109 21.22 13.46 -7.05
C LEU A 109 21.54 13.41 -5.56
N PHE A 110 21.43 12.23 -4.95
CA PHE A 110 21.41 12.09 -3.48
C PHE A 110 22.56 11.26 -2.91
N SER A 111 23.33 10.51 -3.72
CA SER A 111 24.43 9.67 -3.21
C SER A 111 25.50 10.46 -2.45
N GLY A 112 25.74 11.73 -2.82
CA GLY A 112 26.68 12.60 -2.12
C GLY A 112 26.20 13.08 -0.75
N ALA A 113 24.88 13.16 -0.52
CA ALA A 113 24.29 13.63 0.73
C ALA A 113 23.82 12.48 1.63
N LEU A 114 23.50 11.33 1.03
CA LEU A 114 22.97 10.16 1.73
C LEU A 114 23.78 8.91 1.35
N PRO A 115 24.78 8.53 2.16
CA PRO A 115 25.60 7.33 1.93
C PRO A 115 24.76 6.03 1.87
N GLU A 116 23.66 5.99 2.61
CA GLU A 116 22.70 4.87 2.66
C GLU A 116 21.74 4.82 1.46
N TYR A 117 21.91 5.69 0.46
CA TYR A 117 21.04 5.73 -0.71
C TYR A 117 20.90 4.37 -1.43
N PRO A 118 21.95 3.54 -1.63
CA PRO A 118 21.79 2.23 -2.26
C PRO A 118 20.83 1.30 -1.50
N ASN A 119 20.83 1.35 -0.17
CA ASN A 119 19.92 0.58 0.66
C ASN A 119 18.48 1.11 0.51
N LEU A 120 18.30 2.44 0.60
CA LEU A 120 17.01 3.09 0.35
C LEU A 120 16.46 2.75 -1.04
N ALA A 121 17.30 2.82 -2.06
CA ALA A 121 17.00 2.46 -3.44
C ALA A 121 16.47 1.03 -3.55
N GLY A 122 17.17 0.06 -2.92
CA GLY A 122 16.73 -1.32 -2.86
C GLY A 122 15.35 -1.47 -2.21
N LEU A 123 15.11 -0.79 -1.09
CA LEU A 123 13.81 -0.82 -0.40
C LEU A 123 12.68 -0.24 -1.27
N LEU A 124 12.92 0.88 -1.97
CA LEU A 124 11.94 1.50 -2.87
C LEU A 124 11.64 0.61 -4.09
N VAL A 125 12.65 -0.02 -4.69
CA VAL A 125 12.41 -1.01 -5.75
C VAL A 125 11.53 -2.14 -5.22
N GLY A 126 11.79 -2.61 -4.00
CA GLY A 126 10.99 -3.62 -3.33
C GLY A 126 9.52 -3.24 -3.20
N VAL A 127 9.25 -2.09 -2.60
CA VAL A 127 7.88 -1.65 -2.31
C VAL A 127 7.04 -1.44 -3.57
N TYR A 128 7.63 -0.90 -4.63
CA TYR A 128 6.88 -0.57 -5.84
C TYR A 128 6.75 -1.74 -6.83
N THR A 129 7.54 -2.81 -6.67
CA THR A 129 7.42 -4.02 -7.50
C THR A 129 6.62 -5.14 -6.84
N GLY A 130 6.54 -5.14 -5.50
CA GLY A 130 5.90 -6.23 -4.74
C GLY A 130 5.25 -5.81 -3.42
N GLY A 131 5.08 -4.51 -3.18
CA GLY A 131 4.42 -3.98 -1.99
C GLY A 131 5.27 -4.02 -0.73
N THR A 132 4.64 -3.68 0.40
CA THR A 132 5.26 -3.75 1.73
C THR A 132 5.81 -5.13 2.12
N PRO A 133 5.27 -6.28 1.65
CA PRO A 133 5.90 -7.57 1.89
C PRO A 133 7.28 -7.71 1.22
N ASN A 134 7.42 -7.22 -0.02
CA ASN A 134 8.68 -7.28 -0.76
C ASN A 134 9.72 -6.29 -0.19
N LEU A 135 9.25 -5.13 0.27
CA LEU A 135 10.07 -4.20 1.06
C LEU A 135 10.65 -4.90 2.30
N ALA A 136 9.80 -5.54 3.12
CA ALA A 136 10.23 -6.21 4.35
C ALA A 136 11.22 -7.35 4.07
N ALA A 137 11.03 -8.11 3.00
CA ALA A 137 11.96 -9.15 2.56
C ALA A 137 13.33 -8.56 2.16
N LEU A 138 13.35 -7.47 1.38
CA LEU A 138 14.59 -6.80 0.98
C LEU A 138 15.31 -6.15 2.16
N ARG A 139 14.61 -5.60 3.15
CA ARG A 139 15.23 -5.11 4.39
C ARG A 139 16.07 -6.21 5.06
N ILE A 140 15.51 -7.41 5.16
CA ILE A 140 16.21 -8.56 5.76
C ILE A 140 17.37 -9.00 4.86
N ALA A 141 17.14 -9.11 3.54
CA ALA A 141 18.16 -9.58 2.59
C ALA A 141 19.36 -8.62 2.46
N LEU A 142 19.12 -7.32 2.52
CA LEU A 142 20.14 -6.27 2.42
C LEU A 142 20.73 -5.89 3.79
N GLY A 143 20.21 -6.45 4.89
CA GLY A 143 20.69 -6.14 6.24
C GLY A 143 20.47 -4.68 6.64
N VAL A 144 19.39 -4.07 6.15
CA VAL A 144 19.10 -2.64 6.39
C VAL A 144 18.59 -2.42 7.81
N ASP A 145 19.11 -1.36 8.45
CA ASP A 145 18.69 -0.95 9.79
C ASP A 145 17.18 -0.67 9.86
N ASN A 146 16.57 -1.00 10.99
CA ASN A 146 15.16 -0.74 11.23
C ASN A 146 14.83 0.75 11.21
N ASP A 147 15.76 1.61 11.61
CA ASP A 147 15.53 3.06 11.60
C ASP A 147 15.38 3.60 10.18
N LEU A 148 16.26 3.17 9.26
CA LEU A 148 16.15 3.54 7.84
C LEU A 148 14.89 2.94 7.22
N TYR A 149 14.57 1.68 7.54
CA TYR A 149 13.35 1.03 7.09
C TYR A 149 12.09 1.81 7.50
N LEU A 150 11.96 2.14 8.79
CA LEU A 150 10.81 2.85 9.32
C LEU A 150 10.70 4.27 8.75
N ALA A 151 11.83 4.97 8.59
CA ALA A 151 11.87 6.30 8.00
C ALA A 151 11.39 6.28 6.53
N VAL A 152 11.93 5.36 5.72
CA VAL A 152 11.55 5.23 4.31
C VAL A 152 10.09 4.83 4.17
N HIS A 153 9.64 3.81 4.91
CA HIS A 153 8.26 3.35 4.81
C HIS A 153 7.27 4.41 5.30
N GLY A 154 7.60 5.12 6.40
CA GLY A 154 6.78 6.22 6.91
C GLY A 154 6.67 7.37 5.91
N ALA A 155 7.78 7.78 5.31
CA ALA A 155 7.80 8.81 4.28
C ALA A 155 7.00 8.38 3.03
N ASP A 156 7.18 7.15 2.57
CA ASP A 156 6.49 6.58 1.41
C ASP A 156 4.97 6.60 1.58
N VAL A 157 4.47 6.19 2.75
CA VAL A 157 3.03 6.21 3.06
C VAL A 157 2.47 7.63 3.00
N VAL A 158 3.16 8.61 3.58
CA VAL A 158 2.70 10.01 3.61
C VAL A 158 2.68 10.59 2.20
N ILE A 159 3.75 10.43 1.43
CA ILE A 159 3.84 10.91 0.06
C ILE A 159 2.81 10.22 -0.84
N SER A 160 2.62 8.90 -0.69
CA SER A 160 1.61 8.14 -1.43
C SER A 160 0.19 8.61 -1.10
N ALA A 161 -0.11 8.93 0.16
CA ALA A 161 -1.40 9.48 0.55
C ALA A 161 -1.66 10.85 -0.10
N LEU A 162 -0.66 11.74 -0.09
CA LEU A 162 -0.74 13.03 -0.77
C LEU A 162 -0.90 12.88 -2.29
N TYR A 163 -0.18 11.94 -2.88
CA TYR A 163 -0.25 11.62 -4.30
C TYR A 163 -1.64 11.13 -4.70
N ILE A 164 -2.21 10.17 -3.95
CA ILE A 164 -3.58 9.69 -4.18
C ILE A 164 -4.60 10.82 -4.00
N PHE A 165 -4.45 11.65 -2.96
CA PHE A 165 -5.32 12.79 -2.73
C PHE A 165 -5.29 13.77 -3.91
N PHE A 166 -4.10 14.08 -4.43
CA PHE A 166 -3.93 14.88 -5.64
C PHE A 166 -4.65 14.25 -6.84
N TYR A 167 -4.55 12.93 -7.03
CA TYR A 167 -5.20 12.24 -8.13
C TYR A 167 -6.72 12.32 -8.11
N ILE A 168 -7.32 12.19 -6.92
CA ILE A 168 -8.77 12.19 -6.76
C ILE A 168 -9.35 13.61 -6.86
N THR A 169 -8.58 14.63 -6.46
CA THR A 169 -9.06 16.03 -6.38
C THR A 169 -8.71 16.85 -7.62
N VAL A 170 -7.41 17.02 -7.88
CA VAL A 170 -6.89 17.99 -8.85
C VAL A 170 -6.53 17.34 -10.17
N ALA A 171 -6.02 16.09 -10.16
CA ALA A 171 -5.49 15.49 -11.37
C ALA A 171 -6.57 15.30 -12.44
N LYS A 172 -7.81 14.94 -12.10
CA LYS A 172 -8.90 14.86 -13.09
C LYS A 172 -9.11 16.18 -13.84
N TRP A 173 -8.99 17.31 -13.16
CA TRP A 173 -9.13 18.64 -13.77
C TRP A 173 -7.91 19.02 -14.62
N VAL A 174 -6.70 18.74 -14.15
CA VAL A 174 -5.46 19.07 -14.88
C VAL A 174 -5.24 18.14 -16.07
N ILE A 175 -5.28 16.83 -15.84
CA ILE A 175 -5.01 15.80 -16.84
C ILE A 175 -6.13 15.78 -17.90
N GLY A 176 -7.39 16.00 -17.49
CA GLY A 176 -8.52 16.08 -18.42
C GLY A 176 -8.43 17.23 -19.43
N LYS A 177 -7.56 18.22 -19.23
CA LYS A 177 -7.27 19.27 -20.24
C LYS A 177 -6.28 18.82 -21.31
N PHE A 178 -5.39 17.89 -21.00
CA PHE A 178 -4.29 17.48 -21.90
C PHE A 178 -4.52 16.10 -22.53
N LEU A 179 -5.28 15.22 -21.89
CA LEU A 179 -5.58 13.87 -22.36
C LEU A 179 -7.07 13.76 -22.70
N VAL A 180 -7.38 13.50 -23.97
CA VAL A 180 -8.70 13.04 -24.40
C VAL A 180 -8.90 11.67 -23.78
N VAL A 181 -9.69 11.60 -22.70
CA VAL A 181 -10.05 10.33 -22.07
C VAL A 181 -10.85 9.54 -23.09
N PRO A 182 -10.35 8.39 -23.61
CA PRO A 182 -11.14 7.55 -24.48
C PRO A 182 -12.34 7.09 -23.67
N THR A 183 -13.55 7.32 -24.18
CA THR A 183 -14.75 6.69 -23.64
C THR A 183 -14.55 5.19 -23.81
N LEU A 184 -14.05 4.52 -22.77
CA LEU A 184 -14.06 3.07 -22.72
C LEU A 184 -15.53 2.70 -22.82
N ALA A 185 -15.93 2.15 -23.97
CA ALA A 185 -17.24 1.54 -24.13
C ALA A 185 -17.28 0.42 -23.09
N VAL A 186 -17.82 0.72 -21.91
CA VAL A 186 -18.21 -0.29 -20.94
C VAL A 186 -19.26 -1.08 -21.70
N PRO A 187 -19.00 -2.34 -22.10
CA PRO A 187 -20.04 -3.17 -22.68
C PRO A 187 -21.13 -3.14 -21.61
N ALA A 188 -22.34 -2.71 -21.99
CA ALA A 188 -23.47 -2.73 -21.08
C ALA A 188 -23.44 -4.11 -20.42
N LEU A 189 -23.18 -4.14 -19.11
CA LEU A 189 -23.42 -5.33 -18.32
C LEU A 189 -24.83 -5.73 -18.71
N ALA A 190 -24.95 -6.84 -19.43
CA ALA A 190 -26.23 -7.44 -19.70
C ALA A 190 -26.74 -7.82 -18.32
N VAL A 191 -27.45 -6.88 -17.69
CA VAL A 191 -28.36 -7.18 -16.59
C VAL A 191 -29.29 -8.21 -17.24
N PRO A 192 -29.24 -9.48 -16.84
CA PRO A 192 -30.22 -10.44 -17.32
C PRO A 192 -31.56 -9.87 -16.86
N SER A 193 -32.34 -9.37 -17.81
CA SER A 193 -33.75 -9.11 -17.60
C SER A 193 -34.36 -10.43 -17.12
N LEU A 194 -34.81 -10.40 -15.87
CA LEU A 194 -35.62 -11.40 -15.18
C LEU A 194 -36.41 -12.35 -16.09
N VAL A 195 -36.26 -13.65 -15.83
CA VAL A 195 -37.27 -14.71 -15.95
C VAL A 195 -36.88 -15.69 -14.83
N VAL A 196 -37.53 -15.75 -13.67
CA VAL A 196 -38.93 -16.03 -13.32
C VAL A 196 -39.30 -15.28 -12.04
#